data_AF-A0A2N2B3V2-F1
#
_entry.id   AF-A0A2N2B3V2-F1
#
_cell.length_a   1.000
_cell.length_b   1.000
_cell.length_c   1.000
_cell.angle_alpha   90.00
_cell.angle_beta   90.00
_cell.angle_gamma   90.00
#
_symmetry.space_group_name_H-M   'P 1'
#
loop_
_entity.id
_entity.type
_entity.pdbx_description
1 polymer ?
#
loop_
_entity_poly.entity_id
_entity_poly.type
_entity_poly.pdbx_seq_one_letter_code
_entity_poly.pdbx_strand_id
1 'polypeptide(L)'
;MIYTMTDKELKKLHVINCALERKITVAEAANALGLSERRIKQLKKEVKEHGVESIIHGNRGRKPSHSINDTLALKIIELKSSYKYQDTYTINIYIHTIFSNCLCRTFLLDQKGSPPQISDTNLPSGWTSFLTS
;
A
#
# COMPACT_ATOMS: atom_id res chain seq x y z
N MET A 1 11.99 0.64 -22.47
CA MET A 1 11.44 1.07 -21.18
C MET A 1 10.17 0.29 -20.93
N ILE A 2 10.13 -0.58 -19.92
CA ILE A 2 8.96 -1.40 -19.60
C ILE A 2 8.29 -0.78 -18.38
N TYR A 3 7.10 -0.22 -18.55
CA TYR A 3 6.31 0.31 -17.44
C TYR A 3 5.48 -0.82 -16.81
N THR A 4 5.73 -1.13 -15.54
CA THR A 4 4.90 -2.08 -14.78
C THR A 4 3.71 -1.35 -14.18
N MET A 5 2.60 -1.30 -14.92
CA MET A 5 1.36 -0.66 -14.47
C MET A 5 0.37 -1.67 -13.90
N THR A 6 -0.39 -1.25 -12.90
CA THR A 6 -1.57 -1.98 -12.43
C THR A 6 -2.76 -1.76 -13.36
N ASP A 7 -3.75 -2.66 -13.32
CA ASP A 7 -4.98 -2.52 -14.10
C ASP A 7 -5.72 -1.20 -13.87
N LYS A 8 -5.62 -0.66 -12.65
CA LYS A 8 -6.22 0.64 -12.29
C LYS A 8 -5.50 1.81 -12.97
N GLU A 9 -4.17 1.76 -13.04
CA GLU A 9 -3.35 2.75 -13.75
C GLU A 9 -3.59 2.66 -15.26
N LEU A 10 -3.71 1.44 -15.81
CA LEU A 10 -4.08 1.19 -17.22
C LEU A 10 -5.43 1.79 -17.59
N LYS A 11 -6.48 1.49 -16.81
CA LYS A 11 -7.82 2.05 -17.01
C LYS A 11 -7.81 3.58 -16.94
N LYS A 12 -7.09 4.15 -15.98
CA LYS A 12 -6.96 5.60 -15.82
C LYS A 12 -6.31 6.24 -17.04
N LEU A 13 -5.20 5.67 -17.53
CA LEU A 13 -4.53 6.14 -18.73
C LEU A 13 -5.47 6.12 -19.94
N HIS A 14 -6.21 5.01 -20.13
CA HIS A 14 -7.15 4.87 -21.23
C HIS A 14 -8.24 5.96 -21.22
N VAL A 15 -8.93 6.12 -20.10
CA VAL A 15 -10.01 7.13 -19.96
C VAL A 15 -9.46 8.54 -20.20
N ILE A 16 -8.26 8.85 -19.72
CA ILE A 16 -7.67 10.16 -19.91
C ILE A 16 -7.22 10.39 -21.36
N ASN A 17 -6.71 9.38 -22.05
CA ASN A 17 -6.44 9.46 -23.48
C ASN A 17 -7.73 9.72 -24.27
N CYS A 18 -8.83 9.05 -23.95
CA CYS A 18 -10.14 9.35 -24.56
C CYS A 18 -10.59 10.79 -24.30
N ALA A 19 -10.34 11.32 -23.09
CA ALA A 19 -10.66 12.71 -22.74
C ALA A 19 -9.73 13.74 -23.39
N LEU A 20 -8.50 13.34 -23.77
CA LEU A 20 -7.56 14.16 -24.56
C LEU A 20 -7.96 14.19 -26.03
N GLU A 21 -8.37 13.04 -26.57
CA GLU A 21 -8.90 12.87 -27.93
C GLU A 21 -10.30 13.47 -28.13
N ARG A 22 -10.88 14.07 -27.08
CA ARG A 22 -12.23 14.67 -27.07
C ARG A 22 -13.36 13.66 -27.39
N LYS A 23 -13.11 12.36 -27.20
CA LYS A 23 -14.12 11.31 -27.34
C LYS A 23 -15.12 11.30 -26.19
N ILE A 24 -14.66 11.72 -25.01
CA ILE A 24 -15.47 11.84 -23.79
C ILE A 24 -15.26 13.22 -23.15
N THR A 25 -16.28 13.69 -22.43
CA THR A 25 -16.20 14.94 -21.66
C THR A 25 -15.42 14.77 -20.36
N VAL A 26 -15.03 15.89 -19.75
CA VAL A 26 -14.33 15.87 -18.45
C VAL A 26 -15.24 15.33 -17.34
N ALA A 27 -16.53 15.62 -17.40
CA ALA A 27 -17.53 15.12 -16.46
C ALA A 27 -17.74 13.60 -16.61
N GLU A 28 -17.81 13.09 -17.83
CA GLU A 28 -17.89 11.65 -18.10
C GLU A 28 -16.65 10.91 -17.60
N ALA A 29 -15.45 11.46 -17.86
CA ALA A 29 -14.19 10.90 -17.36
C ALA A 29 -14.12 10.91 -15.82
N ALA A 30 -14.63 11.97 -15.19
CA ALA A 30 -14.73 12.09 -13.74
C ALA A 30 -15.64 11.00 -13.15
N ASN A 31 -16.81 10.79 -13.75
CA ASN A 31 -17.74 9.73 -13.35
C ASN A 31 -17.15 8.33 -13.56
N ALA A 32 -16.49 8.09 -14.71
CA ALA A 32 -15.89 6.79 -15.03
C ALA A 32 -14.75 6.40 -14.07
N LEU A 33 -14.00 7.38 -13.55
CA LEU A 33 -12.88 7.15 -12.64
C LEU A 33 -13.23 7.39 -11.16
N GLY A 34 -14.42 7.89 -10.85
CA GLY A 34 -14.81 8.32 -9.50
C GLY A 34 -13.92 9.44 -8.94
N LEU A 35 -13.49 10.35 -9.80
CA LEU A 35 -12.59 11.47 -9.44
C LEU A 35 -13.29 12.81 -9.67
N SER A 36 -12.81 13.86 -9.01
CA SER A 36 -13.30 15.22 -9.29
C SER A 36 -12.84 15.70 -10.66
N GLU A 37 -13.65 16.54 -11.30
CA GLU A 37 -13.30 17.16 -12.59
C GLU A 37 -11.98 17.94 -12.54
N ARG A 38 -11.70 18.60 -11.41
CA ARG A 38 -10.41 19.28 -11.18
C ARG A 38 -9.26 18.30 -11.34
N ARG A 39 -9.37 17.11 -10.75
CA ARG A 39 -8.32 16.09 -10.83
C ARG A 39 -8.17 15.57 -12.26
N ILE A 40 -9.26 15.40 -12.99
CA ILE A 40 -9.20 15.02 -14.41
C ILE A 40 -8.49 16.09 -15.24
N LYS A 41 -8.82 17.37 -15.06
CA LYS A 41 -8.13 18.49 -15.75
C LYS A 41 -6.63 18.51 -15.44
N GLN A 42 -6.25 18.28 -14.19
CA GLN A 42 -4.86 18.18 -13.78
C GLN A 42 -4.16 16.99 -14.44
N LEU A 43 -4.74 15.80 -14.39
CA LEU A 43 -4.16 14.61 -15.01
C LEU A 43 -4.04 14.75 -16.53
N LYS A 44 -4.99 15.41 -17.19
CA LYS A 44 -4.87 15.75 -18.63
C LYS A 44 -3.64 16.61 -18.92
N LYS A 45 -3.35 17.59 -18.04
CA LYS A 45 -2.14 18.41 -18.14
C LYS A 45 -0.88 17.56 -17.92
N GLU A 46 -0.85 16.77 -16.85
CA GLU A 46 0.30 15.93 -16.50
C GLU A 46 0.60 14.88 -17.59
N VAL A 47 -0.42 14.24 -18.18
CA VAL A 47 -0.25 13.29 -19.29
C VAL A 47 0.25 13.98 -20.57
N LYS A 48 -0.14 15.24 -20.80
CA LYS A 48 0.37 16.01 -21.95
C LYS A 48 1.85 16.40 -21.80
N GLU A 49 2.29 16.65 -20.57
CA GLU A 49 3.66 17.09 -20.26
C GLU A 49 4.63 15.91 -20.05
N HIS A 50 4.19 14.87 -19.35
CA HIS A 50 5.02 13.74 -18.89
C HIS A 50 4.59 12.38 -19.45
N GLY A 51 3.51 12.32 -20.24
CA GLY A 51 3.04 11.07 -20.82
C GLY A 51 2.56 10.07 -19.77
N VAL A 52 2.83 8.78 -20.02
CA VAL A 52 2.37 7.65 -19.19
C VAL A 52 2.93 7.71 -17.76
N GLU A 53 4.09 8.33 -17.56
CA GLU A 53 4.76 8.42 -16.26
C GLU A 53 3.93 9.17 -15.22
N SER A 54 3.12 10.14 -15.65
CA SER A 54 2.23 10.90 -14.77
C SER A 54 1.13 10.06 -14.11
N ILE A 55 0.75 8.93 -14.74
CA ILE A 55 -0.30 8.05 -14.23
C ILE A 55 0.26 7.06 -13.21
N ILE A 56 1.53 6.71 -13.36
CA ILE A 56 2.22 5.79 -12.45
C ILE A 56 2.37 6.47 -11.10
N HIS A 57 2.14 5.71 -10.02
CA HIS A 57 2.31 6.24 -8.68
C HIS A 57 3.73 6.80 -8.44
N GLY A 58 3.84 8.07 -8.05
CA GLY A 58 5.14 8.77 -7.92
C GLY A 58 6.08 8.21 -6.83
N ASN A 59 5.57 7.44 -5.86
CA ASN A 59 6.42 6.74 -4.89
C ASN A 59 6.82 5.33 -5.37
N ARG A 60 6.37 4.89 -6.55
CA ARG A 60 6.75 3.59 -7.09
C ARG A 60 8.25 3.56 -7.36
N GLY A 61 8.94 2.60 -6.77
CA GLY A 61 10.41 2.45 -6.90
C GLY A 61 11.22 3.41 -6.03
N ARG A 62 10.61 4.28 -5.21
CA ARG A 62 11.33 5.18 -4.31
C ARG A 62 11.28 4.68 -2.87
N LYS A 63 12.46 4.54 -2.24
CA LYS A 63 12.56 4.30 -0.79
C LYS A 63 12.17 5.58 -0.02
N PRO A 64 11.30 5.52 1.00
CA PRO A 64 10.98 6.67 1.83
C PRO A 64 12.23 7.23 2.53
N SER A 65 12.30 8.55 2.71
CA SER A 65 13.43 9.22 3.37
C SER A 65 13.65 8.75 4.81
N HIS A 66 12.58 8.39 5.51
CA HIS A 66 12.61 7.92 6.90
C HIS A 66 12.61 6.39 6.99
N SER A 67 12.99 5.69 5.91
CA SER A 67 13.08 4.24 5.94
C SER A 67 14.34 3.79 6.68
N ILE A 68 14.20 2.74 7.48
CA ILE A 68 15.30 2.13 8.22
C ILE A 68 16.35 1.63 7.21
N ASN A 69 17.62 1.81 7.54
CA ASN A 69 18.71 1.30 6.72
C ASN A 69 18.61 -0.22 6.61
N ASP A 70 18.81 -0.79 5.42
CA ASP A 70 18.65 -2.23 5.20
C ASP A 70 19.59 -3.05 6.08
N THR A 71 20.79 -2.52 6.36
CA THR A 71 21.76 -3.14 7.29
C THR A 71 21.24 -3.18 8.73
N LEU A 72 20.51 -2.16 9.16
CA LEU A 72 19.88 -2.13 10.48
C LEU A 72 18.68 -3.07 10.54
N ALA A 73 17.88 -3.10 9.47
CA ALA A 73 16.73 -4.02 9.36
C ALA A 73 17.18 -5.48 9.44
N LEU A 74 18.25 -5.85 8.72
CA LEU A 74 18.83 -7.20 8.77
C LEU A 74 19.37 -7.55 10.16
N LYS A 75 20.08 -6.63 10.82
CA LYS A 75 20.54 -6.81 12.20
C LYS A 75 19.38 -7.03 13.17
N ILE A 76 18.27 -6.31 13.01
CA ILE A 76 17.07 -6.49 13.84
C ILE A 76 16.48 -7.90 13.64
N ILE A 77 16.40 -8.38 12.40
CA ILE A 77 15.90 -9.73 12.08
C ILE A 77 16.82 -10.82 12.67
N GLU A 78 18.13 -10.64 12.56
CA GLU A 78 19.13 -11.55 13.12
C GLU A 78 19.01 -11.62 14.66
N LEU A 79 18.98 -10.46 15.32
CA LEU A 79 18.83 -10.37 16.77
C LEU A 79 17.50 -10.97 17.27
N LYS A 80 16.41 -10.77 16.51
CA LYS A 80 15.12 -11.39 16.80
C LYS A 80 15.17 -12.92 16.72
N SER A 81 15.96 -13.46 15.78
CA SER A 81 16.09 -14.91 15.57
C SER A 81 17.02 -15.58 16.57
N SER A 82 17.87 -14.80 17.25
CA SER A 82 18.78 -15.27 18.29
C SER A 82 18.03 -15.79 19.53
N TYR A 83 18.54 -16.88 20.10
CA TYR A 83 17.99 -17.57 21.29
C TYR A 83 17.72 -16.64 22.48
N LYS A 84 18.47 -15.53 22.60
CA LYS A 84 18.37 -14.56 23.70
C LYS A 84 17.03 -13.80 23.73
N TYR A 85 16.30 -13.72 22.61
CA TYR A 85 15.10 -12.88 22.47
C TYR A 85 13.85 -13.65 22.01
N GLN A 86 13.95 -14.97 21.82
CA GLN A 86 12.85 -15.81 21.30
C GLN A 86 11.60 -15.80 22.20
N ASP A 87 11.77 -15.71 23.53
CA ASP A 87 10.66 -15.88 24.48
C ASP A 87 10.13 -14.56 25.07
N THR A 88 10.58 -13.41 24.57
CA THR A 88 10.16 -12.11 25.12
C THR A 88 8.83 -11.66 24.52
N TYR A 89 7.73 -12.09 25.14
CA TYR A 89 6.36 -11.70 24.79
C TYR A 89 6.18 -10.18 24.63
N THR A 90 6.84 -9.38 25.47
CA THR A 90 6.79 -7.92 25.45
C THR A 90 7.44 -7.29 24.22
N ILE A 91 8.55 -7.84 23.72
CA ILE A 91 9.19 -7.35 22.47
C ILE A 91 8.33 -7.70 21.26
N ASN A 92 7.70 -8.87 21.27
CA ASN A 92 6.87 -9.35 20.16
C ASN A 92 5.62 -8.49 19.96
N ILE A 93 4.95 -8.07 21.05
CA ILE A 93 3.78 -7.18 21.01
C ILE A 93 4.14 -5.78 20.48
N TYR A 94 5.25 -5.20 20.94
CA TYR A 94 5.69 -3.86 20.53
C TYR A 94 6.13 -3.81 19.06
N ILE A 95 6.85 -4.84 18.57
CA ILE A 95 7.23 -4.90 17.16
C ILE A 95 5.99 -5.07 16.27
N HIS A 96 5.02 -5.89 16.66
CA HIS A 96 3.79 -6.10 15.88
C HIS A 96 2.94 -4.83 15.80
N THR A 97 2.83 -4.06 16.88
CA THR A 97 2.11 -2.78 16.90
C THR A 97 2.84 -1.66 16.15
N ILE A 98 4.18 -1.59 16.20
CA ILE A 98 4.97 -0.64 15.40
C ILE A 98 4.85 -0.97 13.89
N PHE A 99 4.92 -2.24 13.50
CA PHE A 99 4.71 -2.65 12.11
C PHE A 99 3.27 -2.40 11.63
N SER A 100 2.26 -2.65 12.47
CA SER A 100 0.85 -2.38 12.12
C SER A 100 0.52 -0.89 12.02
N ASN A 101 1.12 -0.02 12.85
CA ASN A 101 0.89 1.43 12.79
C ASN A 101 1.75 2.14 11.73
N CYS A 102 2.88 1.56 11.29
CA CYS A 102 3.68 2.10 10.17
C CYS A 102 3.30 1.54 8.78
N LEU A 103 2.49 0.48 8.68
CA LEU A 103 2.04 -0.11 7.40
C LEU A 103 0.60 0.27 7.01
N CYS A 104 0.10 1.42 7.44
CA CYS A 104 -1.05 2.02 6.77
C CYS A 104 -0.58 2.63 5.44
N ARG A 105 -0.49 1.81 4.36
CA ARG A 105 -1.16 2.03 3.05
C ARG A 105 -0.57 1.34 1.79
N THR A 106 0.55 0.58 1.81
CA THR A 106 1.14 0.09 0.53
C THR A 106 1.57 -1.38 0.45
N PHE A 107 1.25 -2.26 1.40
CA PHE A 107 1.71 -3.65 1.30
C PHE A 107 0.71 -4.70 1.83
N LEU A 108 -0.52 -4.69 1.32
CA LEU A 108 -1.49 -5.77 1.54
C LEU A 108 -2.33 -6.01 0.27
N LEU A 109 -1.68 -6.36 -0.85
CA LEU A 109 -2.39 -6.89 -2.03
C LEU A 109 -1.68 -8.05 -2.75
N ASP A 110 -0.63 -8.66 -2.19
CA ASP A 110 0.08 -9.77 -2.89
C ASP A 110 0.35 -11.04 -2.06
N GLN A 111 -0.20 -11.19 -0.86
CA GLN A 111 -0.20 -12.50 -0.20
C GLN A 111 -1.50 -13.23 -0.56
N LYS A 112 -1.53 -13.90 -1.72
CA LYS A 112 -2.48 -14.99 -1.98
C LYS A 112 -2.08 -16.19 -1.12
N GLY A 113 -2.47 -16.15 0.14
CA GLY A 113 -2.48 -17.29 1.06
C GLY A 113 -3.61 -17.05 2.05
N SER A 114 -4.55 -17.99 2.16
CA SER A 114 -5.65 -17.90 3.12
C SER A 114 -5.12 -17.59 4.53
N PRO A 115 -5.82 -16.76 5.31
CA PRO A 115 -5.47 -16.52 6.70
C PRO A 115 -5.37 -17.85 7.46
N PRO A 116 -4.32 -18.10 8.25
CA PRO A 116 -4.28 -19.26 9.12
C PRO A 116 -5.45 -19.19 10.09
N GLN A 117 -6.23 -20.27 10.15
CA GLN A 117 -7.32 -20.42 11.11
C GLN A 117 -6.68 -20.52 12.51
N ILE A 118 -6.80 -19.45 13.31
CA ILE A 118 -6.40 -19.47 14.71
C ILE A 118 -7.51 -20.22 15.46
N SER A 119 -7.25 -21.45 15.91
CA SER A 119 -8.13 -22.16 16.83
C SER A 119 -8.01 -21.56 18.23
N ASP A 120 -9.16 -21.37 18.89
CA ASP A 120 -9.40 -20.58 20.12
C ASP A 120 -8.60 -20.92 21.39
N THR A 121 -7.58 -21.76 21.32
CA THR A 121 -6.99 -22.39 22.51
C THR A 121 -5.83 -21.64 23.16
N ASN A 122 -5.43 -20.46 22.67
CA ASN A 122 -4.27 -19.72 23.22
C ASN A 122 -4.56 -18.22 23.48
N LEU A 123 -5.69 -17.89 24.08
CA LEU A 123 -5.92 -16.53 24.58
C LEU A 123 -5.45 -16.43 26.05
N PRO A 124 -4.54 -15.51 26.43
CA PRO A 124 -4.14 -15.32 27.82
C PRO A 124 -5.34 -14.90 28.68
N SER A 125 -5.46 -15.49 29.88
CA SER A 125 -6.55 -15.24 30.83
C SER A 125 -6.58 -13.76 31.26
N GLY A 126 -7.40 -12.97 30.57
CA GLY A 126 -7.52 -11.51 30.80
C GLY A 126 -8.03 -10.73 29.59
N TRP A 127 -8.07 -11.33 28.40
CA TRP A 127 -8.44 -10.65 27.14
C TRP A 127 -9.90 -10.86 26.69
N THR A 128 -10.72 -11.56 27.46
CA THR A 128 -12.12 -11.84 27.12
C THR A 128 -13.06 -10.63 27.29
N SER A 129 -12.62 -9.56 27.95
CA SER A 129 -13.44 -8.36 28.23
C SER A 129 -13.49 -7.33 27.10
N PHE A 130 -12.72 -7.51 26.01
CA PHE A 130 -12.66 -6.54 24.90
C PHE A 130 -13.56 -6.87 23.71
N LEU A 131 -14.21 -8.05 23.68
CA LEU A 131 -15.01 -8.51 22.54
C LEU A 131 -16.53 -8.42 22.75
N THR A 132 -16.99 -7.84 23.86
CA THR A 132 -18.41 -7.60 24.12
C THR A 132 -18.67 -6.17 24.60
N SER A 133 -18.40 -5.19 23.74
CA SER A 133 -19.01 -3.84 23.82
C SER A 133 -19.44 -3.38 22.44
#